data_AF-A0A453QMF7-F1
#
_entry.id   AF-A0A453QMF7-F1
#
_cell.length_a   1.000
_cell.length_b   1.000
_cell.length_c   1.000
_cell.angle_alpha   90.00
_cell.angle_beta   90.00
_cell.angle_gamma   90.00
#
_symmetry.space_group_name_H-M   'P 1'
#
loop_
_entity.id
_entity.type
_entity.pdbx_description
1 polymer ?
#
loop_
_entity_poly.entity_id
_entity_poly.type
_entity_poly.pdbx_seq_one_letter_code
_entity_poly.pdbx_strand_id
1 'polypeptide(L)'
;MKVILNRELEMCPVFSNLKVLSLGEWCMAADLHPLVLFLQHAPNLERLFLKLKTEHEEIDDDIKPEGTSFACKNLTMVNIKCPKDDERVPVLEQFFVANGIAMEKISVYHRPTHQPRLSLAIRR
;
A
#
# COMPACT_ATOMS: atom_id res chain seq x y z
N MET A 1 -18.41 -1.70 5.67
CA MET A 1 -17.69 -0.50 5.16
C MET A 1 -17.01 -0.75 3.80
N LYS A 2 -16.35 -1.90 3.56
CA LYS A 2 -15.63 -2.21 2.30
C LYS A 2 -16.47 -2.02 1.01
N VAL A 3 -17.69 -2.54 0.97
CA VAL A 3 -18.57 -2.45 -0.22
C VAL A 3 -18.99 -1.01 -0.56
N ILE A 4 -19.19 -0.17 0.47
CA ILE A 4 -19.56 1.24 0.26
C ILE A 4 -18.37 1.99 -0.33
N LEU A 5 -17.16 1.80 0.22
CA LEU A 5 -15.95 2.47 -0.26
C LEU A 5 -15.60 2.10 -1.70
N ASN A 6 -15.69 0.81 -2.08
CA ASN A 6 -15.41 0.39 -3.45
C ASN A 6 -16.39 1.05 -4.44
N ARG A 7 -17.69 1.06 -4.12
CA ARG A 7 -18.72 1.67 -4.98
C ARG A 7 -18.54 3.18 -5.12
N GLU A 8 -18.19 3.89 -4.04
CA GLU A 8 -17.91 5.33 -4.09
C GLU A 8 -16.64 5.63 -4.90
N LEU A 9 -15.63 4.74 -4.82
CA LEU A 9 -14.39 4.88 -5.59
C LEU A 9 -14.62 4.63 -7.08
N GLU A 10 -15.41 3.63 -7.46
CA GLU A 10 -15.82 3.38 -8.85
C GLU A 10 -16.55 4.59 -9.47
N MET A 11 -17.33 5.32 -8.65
CA MET A 11 -18.07 6.51 -9.07
C MET A 11 -17.26 7.81 -8.95
N CYS A 12 -16.03 7.73 -8.45
CA CYS A 12 -15.22 8.92 -8.16
C CYS A 12 -14.73 9.57 -9.47
N PRO A 13 -14.68 10.91 -9.58
CA PRO A 13 -14.06 11.54 -10.73
C PRO A 13 -12.56 11.24 -10.82
N VAL A 14 -11.98 11.41 -12.01
CA VAL A 14 -10.53 11.30 -12.21
C VAL A 14 -9.81 12.45 -11.52
N PHE A 15 -8.82 12.12 -10.70
CA PHE A 15 -7.90 13.04 -10.04
C PHE A 15 -6.76 13.46 -10.98
N SER A 16 -7.09 14.14 -12.07
CA SER A 16 -6.13 14.50 -13.14
C SER A 16 -4.94 15.35 -12.66
N ASN A 17 -5.10 16.12 -11.59
CA ASN A 17 -4.04 16.97 -11.03
C ASN A 17 -3.27 16.31 -9.87
N LEU A 18 -3.65 15.09 -9.46
CA LEU A 18 -3.03 14.43 -8.32
C LEU A 18 -1.64 13.90 -8.70
N LYS A 19 -0.60 14.49 -8.09
CA LYS A 19 0.80 14.08 -8.28
C LYS A 19 1.32 13.20 -7.16
N VAL A 20 0.73 13.30 -5.97
CA VAL A 20 1.17 12.58 -4.78
C VAL A 20 -0.03 11.95 -4.09
N LEU A 21 0.07 10.68 -3.74
CA LEU A 21 -0.96 9.93 -3.04
C LEU A 21 -0.35 9.20 -1.84
N SER A 22 -1.01 9.26 -0.70
CA SER A 22 -0.68 8.44 0.47
C SER A 22 -1.89 7.59 0.85
N LEU A 23 -1.69 6.29 0.95
CA LEU A 23 -2.70 5.33 1.40
C LEU A 23 -2.23 4.63 2.68
N GLY A 24 -3.20 4.29 3.53
CA GLY A 24 -2.98 3.46 4.72
C GLY A 24 -3.18 1.98 4.41
N GLU A 25 -3.00 1.13 5.42
CA GLU A 25 -3.11 -0.33 5.32
C GLU A 25 -4.44 -0.85 4.77
N TRP A 26 -5.53 -0.11 5.00
CA TRP A 26 -6.87 -0.48 4.58
C TRP A 26 -7.01 -0.74 3.07
N CYS A 27 -6.11 -0.19 2.25
CA CYS A 27 -6.13 -0.42 0.80
C CYS A 27 -5.66 -1.84 0.39
N MET A 28 -5.30 -2.67 1.37
CA MET A 28 -4.80 -4.03 1.21
C MET A 28 -5.41 -5.02 2.23
N ALA A 29 -6.49 -4.65 2.92
CA ALA A 29 -7.05 -5.43 4.03
C ALA A 29 -7.65 -6.79 3.63
N ALA A 30 -7.86 -7.04 2.33
CA ALA A 30 -8.40 -8.31 1.84
C ALA A 30 -8.06 -8.57 0.37
N ASP A 31 -7.79 -7.51 -0.41
CA ASP A 31 -7.28 -7.57 -1.78
C ASP A 31 -6.62 -6.22 -2.12
N LEU A 32 -6.00 -6.12 -3.29
CA LEU A 32 -5.41 -4.87 -3.81
C LEU A 32 -6.43 -3.97 -4.54
N HIS A 33 -7.73 -4.31 -4.52
CA HIS A 33 -8.72 -3.63 -5.34
C HIS A 33 -8.85 -2.12 -5.01
N PRO A 34 -8.90 -1.68 -3.73
CA PRO A 34 -8.92 -0.26 -3.43
C PRO A 34 -7.68 0.47 -3.95
N LEU A 35 -6.49 -0.13 -3.79
CA LEU A 35 -5.23 0.42 -4.32
C LEU A 35 -5.32 0.63 -5.84
N VAL A 36 -5.79 -0.39 -6.57
CA VAL A 36 -5.97 -0.33 -8.03
C VAL A 36 -6.91 0.80 -8.42
N LEU A 37 -8.07 0.92 -7.76
CA LEU A 37 -9.03 1.99 -8.05
C LEU A 37 -8.39 3.37 -7.91
N PHE A 38 -7.65 3.65 -6.84
CA PHE A 38 -6.96 4.94 -6.72
C PHE A 38 -5.95 5.19 -7.84
N LEU A 39 -5.19 4.17 -8.23
CA LEU A 39 -4.20 4.29 -9.30
C LEU A 39 -4.86 4.51 -10.66
N GLN A 40 -6.02 3.89 -10.91
CA GLN A 40 -6.82 4.13 -12.13
C GLN A 40 -7.40 5.55 -12.17
N HIS A 41 -7.82 6.09 -11.03
CA HIS A 41 -8.36 7.45 -10.94
C HIS A 41 -7.27 8.53 -10.86
N ALA A 42 -6.00 8.18 -10.70
CA ALA A 42 -4.87 9.12 -10.62
C ALA A 42 -3.85 8.92 -11.76
N PRO A 43 -4.23 9.18 -13.03
CA PRO A 43 -3.38 8.86 -14.19
C PRO A 43 -2.05 9.63 -14.22
N ASN A 44 -2.00 10.80 -13.59
CA ASN A 44 -0.82 11.67 -13.55
C ASN A 44 0.00 11.55 -12.27
N LEU A 45 -0.27 10.52 -11.45
CA LEU A 45 0.44 10.27 -10.19
C LEU A 45 1.94 10.08 -10.43
N GLU A 46 2.75 10.77 -9.63
CA GLU A 46 4.21 10.69 -9.67
C GLU A 46 4.80 9.96 -8.47
N ARG A 47 4.19 10.12 -7.28
CA ARG A 47 4.67 9.52 -6.03
C ARG A 47 3.55 8.85 -5.25
N LEU A 48 3.77 7.59 -4.88
CA LEU A 48 2.88 6.80 -4.04
C LEU A 48 3.54 6.50 -2.69
N PHE A 49 2.82 6.71 -1.59
CA PHE A 49 3.24 6.36 -0.23
C PHE A 49 2.25 5.38 0.39
N LEU A 50 2.70 4.16 0.66
CA LEU A 50 1.92 3.12 1.34
C LEU A 50 2.36 3.01 2.80
N LYS A 51 1.42 3.17 3.74
CA LYS A 51 1.68 3.11 5.19
C LYS A 51 0.99 1.89 5.79
N LEU A 52 1.74 0.83 5.99
CA LEU A 52 1.30 -0.42 6.60
C LEU A 52 1.42 -0.32 8.14
N LYS A 53 0.31 -0.49 8.89
CA LYS A 53 0.39 -0.56 10.35
C LYS A 53 0.61 -2.00 10.83
N THR A 54 0.96 -2.09 12.11
CA THR A 54 1.31 -3.29 12.88
C THR A 54 0.08 -4.01 13.44
N GLU A 55 -1.11 -3.47 13.21
CA GLU A 55 -2.35 -4.08 13.70
C GLU A 55 -2.62 -5.22 12.72
N HIS A 56 -2.31 -6.44 13.17
CA HIS A 56 -2.41 -7.67 12.39
C HIS A 56 -3.84 -7.82 11.85
N GLU A 57 -4.12 -7.30 10.67
CA GLU A 57 -5.17 -7.82 9.81
C GLU A 57 -4.50 -8.94 9.01
N GLU A 58 -4.95 -10.17 9.23
CA GLU A 58 -4.55 -11.34 8.44
C GLU A 58 -4.79 -11.00 6.97
N ILE A 59 -3.72 -11.07 6.19
CA ILE A 59 -3.83 -10.97 4.74
C ILE A 59 -4.41 -12.31 4.30
N ASP A 60 -5.43 -12.28 3.44
CA ASP A 60 -5.86 -13.51 2.79
C ASP A 60 -4.68 -14.05 1.98
N ASP A 61 -4.23 -15.28 2.28
CA ASP A 61 -3.12 -15.92 1.58
C ASP A 61 -3.37 -16.02 0.06
N ASP A 62 -4.62 -15.83 -0.39
CA ASP A 62 -5.02 -15.86 -1.81
C ASP A 62 -5.05 -14.48 -2.51
N ILE A 63 -4.42 -13.42 -1.96
CA ILE A 63 -4.25 -12.16 -2.73
C ILE A 63 -3.36 -12.44 -3.95
N LYS A 64 -4.00 -12.79 -5.05
CA LYS A 64 -3.37 -12.89 -6.36
C LYS A 64 -3.22 -11.48 -6.92
N PRO A 65 -2.02 -11.08 -7.37
CA PRO A 65 -1.82 -9.81 -8.10
C PRO A 65 -2.47 -9.82 -9.50
N GLU A 66 -3.32 -10.80 -9.79
CA GLU A 66 -3.83 -11.13 -11.13
C GLU A 66 -5.12 -10.35 -11.43
N GLY A 67 -5.19 -9.76 -12.63
CA GLY A 67 -6.44 -9.22 -13.18
C GLY A 67 -6.66 -7.70 -13.03
N THR A 68 -5.79 -6.97 -12.34
CA THR A 68 -5.92 -5.52 -12.18
C THR A 68 -4.68 -4.77 -12.63
N SER A 69 -4.82 -3.97 -13.69
CA SER A 69 -3.77 -3.08 -14.19
C SER A 69 -4.10 -1.61 -13.92
N PHE A 70 -3.06 -0.78 -13.72
CA PHE A 70 -3.20 0.67 -13.58
C PHE A 70 -2.29 1.42 -14.56
N ALA A 71 -2.73 2.58 -15.03
CA ALA A 71 -2.10 3.32 -16.12
C ALA A 71 -1.25 4.52 -15.64
N CYS A 72 -0.66 4.47 -14.45
CA CYS A 72 0.15 5.58 -13.90
C CYS A 72 1.51 5.69 -14.61
N LYS A 73 1.53 6.21 -15.84
CA LYS A 73 2.73 6.34 -16.68
C LYS A 73 3.81 7.24 -16.06
N ASN A 74 3.42 8.13 -15.17
CA ASN A 74 4.31 9.09 -14.52
C ASN A 74 4.79 8.64 -13.15
N LEU A 75 4.40 7.44 -12.69
CA LEU A 75 4.77 6.94 -11.38
C LEU A 75 6.29 6.66 -11.36
N THR A 76 7.01 7.50 -10.63
CA THR A 76 8.47 7.48 -10.55
C THR A 76 8.97 7.01 -9.20
N MET A 77 8.09 6.96 -8.19
CA MET A 77 8.44 6.54 -6.84
C MET A 77 7.26 5.85 -6.14
N VAL A 78 7.54 4.68 -5.57
CA VAL A 78 6.68 3.94 -4.65
C VAL A 78 7.43 3.78 -3.33
N ASN A 79 6.90 4.34 -2.26
CA ASN A 79 7.48 4.27 -0.92
C ASN A 79 6.57 3.42 -0.03
N ILE A 80 7.09 2.29 0.45
CA ILE A 80 6.37 1.38 1.34
C ILE A 80 6.95 1.53 2.74
N LYS A 81 6.16 2.04 3.67
CA LYS A 81 6.53 2.12 5.09
C LYS A 81 5.80 1.04 5.86
N CYS A 82 6.55 0.10 6.44
CA CYS A 82 5.98 -1.09 7.07
C CYS A 82 6.76 -1.52 8.33
N PRO A 83 6.23 -2.45 9.14
CA PRO A 83 7.02 -3.22 10.10
C PRO A 83 8.18 -3.95 9.42
N LYS A 84 9.14 -4.43 10.22
CA LYS A 84 10.13 -5.38 9.73
C LYS A 84 9.42 -6.70 9.39
N ASP A 85 9.81 -7.33 8.29
CA ASP A 85 9.31 -8.66 7.87
C ASP A 85 7.79 -8.71 7.56
N ASP A 86 7.20 -7.60 7.08
CA ASP A 86 5.78 -7.55 6.65
C ASP A 86 5.57 -8.32 5.34
N GLU A 87 4.74 -9.37 5.39
CA GLU A 87 4.49 -10.33 4.29
C GLU A 87 3.78 -9.70 3.08
N ARG A 88 3.22 -8.50 3.20
CA ARG A 88 2.62 -7.76 2.06
C ARG A 88 3.66 -7.17 1.13
N VAL A 89 4.90 -6.98 1.61
CA VAL A 89 5.95 -6.31 0.82
C VAL A 89 6.25 -7.07 -0.48
N PRO A 90 6.51 -8.40 -0.47
CA PRO A 90 6.70 -9.16 -1.71
C PRO A 90 5.51 -9.09 -2.67
N VAL A 91 4.28 -9.13 -2.15
CA VAL A 91 3.05 -9.03 -2.96
C VAL A 91 2.97 -7.68 -3.68
N LEU A 92 3.27 -6.59 -2.96
CA LEU A 92 3.29 -5.23 -3.53
C LEU A 92 4.40 -5.07 -4.56
N GLU A 93 5.61 -5.53 -4.26
CA GLU A 93 6.74 -5.46 -5.20
C GLU A 93 6.40 -6.19 -6.49
N GLN A 94 5.87 -7.42 -6.41
CA GLN A 94 5.43 -8.18 -7.57
C GLN A 94 4.31 -7.47 -8.34
N PHE A 95 3.32 -6.93 -7.64
CA PHE A 95 2.22 -6.18 -8.25
C PHE A 95 2.72 -4.95 -9.03
N PHE A 96 3.63 -4.15 -8.47
CA PHE A 96 4.17 -2.97 -9.12
C PHE A 96 5.05 -3.33 -10.32
N VAL A 97 5.91 -4.36 -10.19
CA VAL A 97 6.76 -4.86 -11.27
C VAL A 97 5.90 -5.41 -12.43
N ALA A 98 4.85 -6.18 -12.13
CA ALA A 98 3.91 -6.68 -13.14
C ALA A 98 3.17 -5.56 -13.87
N ASN A 99 3.09 -4.37 -13.28
CA ASN A 99 2.51 -3.16 -13.86
C ASN A 99 3.55 -2.19 -14.45
N GLY A 100 4.78 -2.66 -14.70
CA GLY A 100 5.82 -1.89 -15.41
C GLY A 100 6.55 -0.85 -14.55
N ILE A 101 6.40 -0.90 -13.22
CA ILE A 101 7.21 -0.09 -12.32
C ILE A 101 8.52 -0.82 -12.05
N ALA A 102 9.62 -0.18 -12.44
CA ALA A 102 10.95 -0.72 -12.24
C ALA A 102 11.31 -0.80 -10.74
N MET A 103 12.02 -1.85 -10.34
CA MET A 103 12.29 -2.18 -8.94
C MET A 103 13.02 -1.06 -8.20
N GLU A 104 13.91 -0.33 -8.87
CA GLU A 104 14.66 0.80 -8.32
C GLU A 104 13.78 1.99 -7.92
N LYS A 105 12.54 2.05 -8.42
CA LYS A 105 11.54 3.06 -8.04
C LYS A 105 10.76 2.67 -6.79
N ILE A 106 10.91 1.44 -6.32
CA ILE A 106 10.24 0.90 -5.13
C ILE A 106 11.23 0.94 -3.97
N SER A 107 10.84 1.59 -2.88
CA SER A 107 11.68 1.73 -1.69
C SER A 107 10.89 1.33 -0.46
N VAL A 108 11.46 0.41 0.33
CA VAL A 108 10.86 -0.11 1.56
C VAL A 108 11.56 0.51 2.78
N TYR A 109 10.78 1.07 3.69
CA TYR A 109 11.25 1.70 4.92
C TYR A 109 10.64 1.01 6.12
N HIS A 110 11.46 0.30 6.88
CA HIS A 110 11.03 -0.37 8.09
C HIS A 110 10.90 0.62 9.24
N ARG A 111 9.78 0.57 9.96
CA ARG A 111 9.65 1.27 11.24
C ARG A 111 10.56 0.60 12.27
N PRO A 112 11.25 1.38 13.13
CA PRO A 112 11.90 0.82 14.31
C PRO A 112 10.85 0.06 15.12
N THR A 113 11.13 -1.20 15.44
CA THR A 113 10.29 -1.92 16.39
C THR A 113 10.32 -1.15 17.71
N HIS A 114 9.14 -0.82 18.25
CA HIS A 114 9.08 -0.33 19.61
C HIS A 114 9.68 -1.43 20.50
N GLN A 115 10.89 -1.22 21.02
CA GLN A 115 11.34 -2.01 22.16
C GLN A 115 10.27 -1.82 23.25
N PRO A 116 9.72 -2.90 23.82
CA PRO A 116 8.90 -2.77 25.02
C PRO A 116 9.73 -1.98 26.02
N ARG A 117 9.18 -0.89 26.56
CA ARG A 117 9.78 -0.27 27.74
C ARG A 117 9.82 -1.40 28.76
N LEU A 118 11.00 -1.95 29.03
CA LEU A 118 11.22 -2.79 30.19
C LEU A 118 10.76 -1.93 31.36
N SER A 119 9.56 -2.20 31.87
CA SER A 119 9.13 -1.64 33.14
C SER A 119 10.24 -1.99 34.12
N LEU A 120 10.92 -0.98 34.67
CA LEU A 120 11.80 -1.21 35.80
C LEU A 120 10.93 -1.83 36.89
N ALA A 121 10.98 -3.17 36.98
CA ALA A 121 10.56 -3.85 38.18
C ALA A 121 11.49 -3.32 39.27
N ILE A 122 10.94 -2.46 40.11
CA ILE A 122 11.57 -1.96 41.33
C ILE A 122 12.06 -3.20 42.08
N ARG A 123 13.38 -3.30 42.23
CA ARG A 123 14.02 -4.32 43.07
C ARG A 123 13.46 -4.15 44.48
N ARG A 124 12.85 -5.21 45.01
CA ARG A 124 12.54 -5.33 46.44
C ARG A 124 13.83 -5.48 47.23
#